data_AF-A0A958IX28-F1
#
_entry.id   AF-A0A958IX28-F1
#
_cell.length_a   1.000
_cell.length_b   1.000
_cell.length_c   1.000
_cell.angle_alpha   90.00
_cell.angle_beta   90.00
_cell.angle_gamma   90.00
#
_symmetry.space_group_name_H-M   'P 1'
#
loop_
_entity.id
_entity.type
_entity.pdbx_description
1 polymer ?
#
loop_
_entity_poly.entity_id
_entity_poly.type
_entity_poly.pdbx_seq_one_letter_code
_entity_poly.pdbx_strand_id
1 'polypeptide(L)'
;ILVELRSENTPGASVVARRAAFLRGDGMIVDLDGSRPLSFDVTAGKYYAVLRHRNHLSVMSKNQVMVDVAAGLYDFSSAQAQAFGIDPLVEVSGVFTIPSGDGNTDDAVDVLDKNLVWRPQNGQVWGYGSYGDFNLDGGIDVLDLNLHWRPRNGSASQVP
;
A
#
# COMPACT_ATOMS: atom_id res chain seq x y z
N ILE A 1 -0.94 6.67 -4.74
CA ILE A 1 -0.16 5.87 -3.76
C ILE A 1 1.11 6.64 -3.40
N LEU A 2 1.67 6.48 -2.21
CA LEU A 2 3.01 6.98 -1.87
C LEU A 2 4.01 5.83 -1.95
N VAL A 3 5.16 6.08 -2.56
CA VAL A 3 6.28 5.14 -2.62
C VAL A 3 7.47 5.75 -1.89
N GLU A 4 8.05 4.99 -0.98
CA GLU A 4 9.24 5.37 -0.23
C GLU A 4 10.41 4.47 -0.61
N LEU A 5 11.60 5.06 -0.60
CA LEU A 5 12.85 4.33 -0.63
C LEU A 5 13.50 4.44 0.75
N ARG A 6 13.92 3.31 1.30
CA ARG A 6 14.72 3.21 2.52
C ARG A 6 16.12 2.70 2.18
N SER A 7 17.16 3.37 2.70
CA SER A 7 18.56 2.96 2.49
C SER A 7 18.96 1.81 3.41
N GLU A 8 20.20 1.34 3.37
CA GLU A 8 20.78 0.34 4.29
C GLU A 8 20.31 -1.12 4.15
N ASN A 9 21.10 -2.02 4.76
CA ASN A 9 20.94 -3.48 4.70
C ASN A 9 19.95 -4.03 5.74
N THR A 10 19.17 -3.16 6.38
CA THR A 10 18.24 -3.56 7.44
C THR A 10 16.85 -3.00 7.15
N PRO A 11 15.79 -3.81 7.25
CA PRO A 11 14.38 -3.39 7.15
C PRO A 11 13.97 -2.15 7.97
N GLY A 12 14.68 -1.85 9.08
CA GLY A 12 14.49 -0.70 9.99
C GLY A 12 15.12 0.63 9.57
N ALA A 13 15.56 0.75 8.33
CA ALA A 13 16.41 1.85 7.92
C ALA A 13 15.68 3.14 7.54
N SER A 14 16.45 4.23 7.53
CA SER A 14 15.96 5.58 7.29
C SER A 14 15.34 5.76 5.90
N VAL A 15 14.24 6.53 5.84
CA VAL A 15 13.62 6.96 4.60
C VAL A 15 14.55 7.96 3.91
N VAL A 16 14.98 7.65 2.69
CA VAL A 16 15.87 8.52 1.90
C VAL A 16 15.13 9.28 0.81
N ALA A 17 14.01 8.76 0.33
CA ALA A 17 13.14 9.45 -0.60
C ALA A 17 11.70 8.99 -0.42
N ARG A 18 10.74 9.88 -0.71
CA ARG A 18 9.32 9.58 -0.75
C ARG A 18 8.68 10.38 -1.87
N ARG A 19 7.84 9.73 -2.67
CA ARG A 19 7.17 10.36 -3.80
C ARG A 19 5.76 9.81 -4.01
N ALA A 20 4.84 10.69 -4.40
CA ALA A 20 3.53 10.27 -4.86
C ALA A 20 3.60 9.73 -6.29
N ALA A 21 2.81 8.69 -6.55
CA ALA A 21 2.73 8.00 -7.83
C ALA A 21 1.27 7.61 -8.13
N PHE A 22 0.97 7.38 -9.40
CA PHE A 22 -0.29 6.78 -9.80
C PHE A 22 -0.19 5.26 -9.77
N LEU A 23 -1.24 4.62 -9.26
CA LEU A 23 -1.46 3.19 -9.40
C LEU A 23 -2.51 3.01 -10.49
N ARG A 24 -2.16 2.32 -11.57
CA ARG A 24 -3.04 2.06 -12.70
C ARG A 24 -3.90 0.81 -12.45
N GLY A 25 -4.97 0.66 -13.24
CA GLY A 25 -5.87 -0.50 -13.17
C GLY A 25 -5.23 -1.84 -13.57
N ASP A 26 -4.05 -1.82 -14.19
CA ASP A 26 -3.23 -3.01 -14.48
C ASP A 26 -2.21 -3.32 -13.38
N GLY A 27 -2.27 -2.61 -12.24
CA GLY A 27 -1.37 -2.82 -11.10
C GLY A 27 -0.03 -2.08 -11.20
N MET A 28 0.24 -1.40 -12.32
CA MET A 28 1.50 -0.68 -12.49
C MET A 28 1.52 0.63 -11.69
N ILE A 29 2.63 0.85 -10.99
CA ILE A 29 2.93 2.14 -10.36
C ILE A 29 3.77 2.99 -11.33
N VAL A 30 3.25 4.16 -11.66
CA VAL A 30 3.81 5.06 -12.68
C VAL A 30 3.92 6.49 -12.15
N ASP A 31 4.71 7.30 -12.85
CA ASP A 31 4.84 8.73 -12.59
C ASP A 31 3.47 9.44 -12.74
N LEU A 32 3.40 10.69 -12.28
CA LEU A 32 2.21 11.54 -12.30
C LEU A 32 1.74 11.93 -13.71
N ASP A 33 2.46 11.50 -14.75
CA ASP A 33 2.00 11.59 -16.13
C ASP A 33 1.15 10.38 -16.56
N GLY A 34 1.05 9.35 -15.72
CA GLY A 34 0.26 8.14 -15.96
C GLY A 34 0.90 7.10 -16.87
N SER A 35 2.12 7.32 -17.37
CA SER A 35 2.73 6.45 -18.38
C SER A 35 4.17 6.05 -18.10
N ARG A 36 4.99 6.97 -17.56
CA ARG A 36 6.41 6.73 -17.34
C ARG A 36 6.63 5.88 -16.09
N PRO A 37 7.66 5.01 -16.07
CA PRO A 37 8.11 4.38 -14.83
C PRO A 37 8.38 5.43 -13.75
N LEU A 38 8.04 5.11 -12.51
CA LEU A 38 8.34 5.98 -11.38
C LEU A 38 9.86 6.11 -11.21
N SER A 39 10.37 7.33 -11.21
CA SER A 39 11.77 7.63 -10.94
C SER A 39 11.95 8.40 -9.63
N PHE A 40 13.15 8.26 -9.06
CA PHE A 40 13.61 8.95 -7.86
C PHE A 40 14.92 9.67 -8.14
N ASP A 41 15.06 10.89 -7.60
CA ASP A 41 16.31 11.65 -7.61
C ASP A 41 17.17 11.20 -6.42
N VAL A 42 17.75 10.00 -6.54
CA VAL A 42 18.63 9.37 -5.54
C VAL A 42 19.85 8.80 -6.23
N THR A 43 20.93 8.59 -5.48
CA THR A 43 22.10 7.86 -5.96
C THR A 43 21.69 6.47 -6.45
N ALA A 44 22.23 6.04 -7.59
CA ALA A 44 21.97 4.70 -8.08
C ALA A 44 22.42 3.65 -7.04
N GLY A 45 21.54 2.69 -6.74
CA GLY A 45 21.81 1.74 -5.65
C GLY A 45 20.66 0.81 -5.33
N LYS A 46 20.84 0.02 -4.27
CA LYS A 46 19.86 -0.93 -3.76
C LYS A 46 19.10 -0.33 -2.58
N TYR A 47 17.78 -0.38 -2.65
CA TYR A 47 16.87 0.21 -1.66
C TYR A 47 15.73 -0.73 -1.32
N TYR A 48 15.16 -0.61 -0.13
CA TYR A 48 13.85 -1.19 0.13
C TYR A 48 12.76 -0.23 -0.36
N ALA A 49 11.79 -0.76 -1.09
CA ALA A 49 10.64 0.01 -1.57
C ALA A 49 9.46 -0.19 -0.62
N VAL A 50 8.87 0.89 -0.11
CA VAL A 50 7.65 0.85 0.72
C VAL A 50 6.50 1.45 -0.06
N LEU A 51 5.37 0.73 -0.10
CA LEU A 51 4.11 1.20 -0.65
C LEU A 51 3.20 1.62 0.50
N ARG A 52 2.72 2.86 0.47
CA ARG A 52 1.70 3.37 1.39
C ARG A 52 0.47 3.81 0.63
N HIS A 53 -0.66 3.20 0.95
CA HIS A 53 -1.95 3.59 0.40
C HIS A 53 -2.70 4.51 1.38
N ARG A 54 -3.74 5.18 0.89
CA ARG A 54 -4.55 6.07 1.73
C ARG A 54 -5.42 5.32 2.74
N ASN A 55 -5.73 4.06 2.49
CA ASN A 55 -6.65 3.29 3.34
C ASN A 55 -6.31 1.78 3.41
N HIS A 56 -5.04 1.45 3.22
CA HIS A 56 -4.50 0.09 3.29
C HIS A 56 -3.20 0.13 4.08
N LEU A 57 -2.88 -0.99 4.73
CA LEU A 57 -1.63 -1.17 5.46
C LEU A 57 -0.43 -0.95 4.54
N SER A 58 0.63 -0.36 5.08
CA SER A 58 1.86 -0.23 4.32
C SER A 58 2.53 -1.59 4.10
N VAL A 59 3.19 -1.76 2.96
CA VAL A 59 3.99 -2.97 2.67
C VAL A 59 5.35 -2.58 2.14
N MET A 60 6.37 -3.35 2.50
CA MET A 60 7.75 -3.12 2.06
C MET A 60 8.26 -4.31 1.25
N SER A 61 9.11 -4.07 0.25
CA SER A 61 9.74 -5.14 -0.52
C SER A 61 10.51 -6.11 0.39
N LYS A 62 10.45 -7.41 0.11
CA LYS A 62 11.20 -8.41 0.89
C LYS A 62 12.71 -8.25 0.72
N ASN A 63 13.11 -8.01 -0.52
CA ASN A 63 14.49 -7.82 -0.93
C ASN A 63 14.71 -6.36 -1.37
N GLN A 64 15.97 -5.94 -1.37
CA GLN A 64 16.32 -4.64 -1.96
C GLN A 64 16.07 -4.65 -3.47
N VAL A 65 15.50 -3.56 -3.96
CA VAL A 65 15.25 -3.25 -5.36
C VAL A 65 16.39 -2.37 -5.87
N MET A 66 16.90 -2.67 -7.07
CA MET A 66 17.85 -1.79 -7.73
C MET A 66 17.12 -0.56 -8.26
N VAL A 67 17.62 0.63 -7.96
CA VAL A 67 17.13 1.90 -8.48
C VAL A 67 18.26 2.54 -9.29
N ASP A 68 18.13 2.50 -10.61
CA ASP A 68 19.01 3.13 -11.59
C ASP A 68 18.28 3.30 -12.94
N VAL A 69 19.00 3.73 -13.98
CA VAL A 69 18.44 3.96 -15.34
C VAL A 69 18.09 2.67 -16.11
N ALA A 70 18.59 1.52 -15.67
CA ALA A 70 18.41 0.21 -16.31
C ALA A 70 17.61 -0.76 -15.41
N ALA A 71 17.04 -0.27 -14.31
CA ALA A 71 16.38 -1.08 -13.31
C ALA A 71 15.15 -1.79 -13.89
N GLY A 72 15.01 -3.07 -13.53
CA GLY A 72 13.82 -3.84 -13.83
C GLY A 72 12.66 -3.50 -12.90
N LEU A 73 11.49 -4.07 -13.19
CA LEU A 73 10.32 -3.95 -12.34
C LEU A 73 10.45 -4.85 -11.11
N TYR A 74 10.02 -4.34 -9.95
CA TYR A 74 9.77 -5.13 -8.76
C TYR A 74 8.28 -5.41 -8.63
N ASP A 75 7.89 -6.68 -8.63
CA ASP A 75 6.49 -7.10 -8.64
C ASP A 75 6.07 -7.70 -7.30
N PHE A 76 5.37 -6.88 -6.50
CA PHE A 76 4.74 -7.32 -5.25
C PHE A 76 3.64 -8.36 -5.45
N SER A 77 3.02 -8.39 -6.62
CA SER A 77 1.80 -9.15 -6.86
C SER A 77 2.03 -10.63 -7.16
N SER A 78 3.30 -11.02 -7.33
CA SER A 78 3.69 -12.37 -7.76
C SER A 78 3.71 -13.42 -6.64
N ALA A 79 3.96 -13.03 -5.38
CA ALA A 79 3.97 -13.95 -4.23
C ALA A 79 3.92 -13.21 -2.89
N GLN A 80 3.40 -13.86 -1.82
CA GLN A 80 3.56 -13.40 -0.43
C GLN A 80 5.02 -13.01 -0.11
N ALA A 81 5.98 -13.79 -0.62
CA ALA A 81 7.39 -13.63 -0.36
C ALA A 81 8.02 -12.38 -1.01
N GLN A 82 7.26 -11.59 -1.77
CA GLN A 82 7.71 -10.30 -2.31
C GLN A 82 7.58 -9.15 -1.32
N ALA A 83 6.86 -9.34 -0.22
CA ALA A 83 6.79 -8.34 0.84
C ALA A 83 7.47 -8.83 2.12
N PHE A 84 7.96 -7.87 2.90
CA PHE A 84 8.58 -8.09 4.19
C PHE A 84 7.52 -8.43 5.24
N GLY A 85 7.74 -9.52 5.99
CA GLY A 85 6.85 -9.99 7.05
C GLY A 85 6.45 -11.45 6.90
N ILE A 86 5.44 -11.84 7.69
CA ILE A 86 4.69 -13.11 7.63
C ILE A 86 3.30 -12.79 7.08
N ASP A 87 2.91 -13.45 5.99
CA ASP A 87 1.67 -13.19 5.25
C ASP A 87 1.35 -11.69 5.05
N PRO A 88 2.30 -10.89 4.53
CA PRO A 88 2.16 -9.42 4.44
C PRO A 88 1.17 -8.94 3.38
N LEU A 89 0.69 -9.81 2.49
CA LEU A 89 -0.21 -9.48 1.37
C LEU A 89 -1.50 -10.30 1.44
N VAL A 90 -2.51 -9.91 0.65
CA VAL A 90 -3.77 -10.65 0.50
C VAL A 90 -3.89 -11.16 -0.92
N GLU A 91 -4.06 -12.46 -1.11
CA GLU A 91 -4.33 -13.03 -2.43
C GLU A 91 -5.79 -12.79 -2.83
N VAL A 92 -5.99 -12.19 -4.01
CA VAL A 92 -7.29 -11.97 -4.64
C VAL A 92 -7.22 -12.51 -6.06
N SER A 93 -7.96 -13.58 -6.35
CA SER A 93 -8.05 -14.16 -7.69
C SER A 93 -6.70 -14.51 -8.32
N GLY A 94 -5.74 -15.02 -7.53
CA GLY A 94 -4.41 -15.42 -7.99
C GLY A 94 -3.37 -14.29 -8.07
N VAL A 95 -3.72 -13.09 -7.58
CA VAL A 95 -2.82 -11.93 -7.54
C VAL A 95 -2.68 -11.43 -6.10
N PHE A 96 -1.46 -11.12 -5.65
CA PHE A 96 -1.25 -10.57 -4.32
C PHE A 96 -1.48 -9.06 -4.28
N THR A 97 -2.23 -8.60 -3.28
CA THR A 97 -2.69 -7.23 -3.08
C THR A 97 -2.32 -6.72 -1.69
N ILE A 98 -2.38 -5.40 -1.51
CA ILE A 98 -2.10 -4.76 -0.21
C ILE A 98 -3.33 -4.94 0.71
N PRO A 99 -3.15 -5.31 2.00
CA PRO A 99 -4.27 -5.48 2.92
C PRO A 99 -5.00 -4.14 3.21
N SER A 100 -6.29 -4.03 2.91
CA SER A 100 -7.08 -2.80 3.14
C SER A 100 -7.72 -2.70 4.52
N GLY A 101 -8.29 -1.54 4.88
CA GLY A 101 -9.08 -1.41 6.13
C GLY A 101 -8.46 -0.52 7.19
N ASP A 102 -7.21 -0.09 7.01
CA ASP A 102 -6.56 0.98 7.77
C ASP A 102 -7.01 2.32 7.20
N GLY A 103 -8.18 2.80 7.63
CA GLY A 103 -8.78 4.04 7.15
C GLY A 103 -8.25 5.30 7.82
N ASN A 104 -7.64 5.18 9.00
CA ASN A 104 -7.08 6.30 9.74
C ASN A 104 -5.58 6.52 9.44
N THR A 105 -4.96 5.65 8.64
CA THR A 105 -3.57 5.68 8.19
C THR A 105 -2.54 5.55 9.30
N ASP A 106 -2.86 4.79 10.35
CA ASP A 106 -1.98 4.54 11.49
C ASP A 106 -1.20 3.22 11.41
N ASP A 107 -1.27 2.53 10.26
CA ASP A 107 -0.64 1.23 10.00
C ASP A 107 -1.21 0.09 10.89
N ALA A 108 -2.40 0.27 11.45
CA ALA A 108 -3.20 -0.79 12.08
C ALA A 108 -4.60 -0.87 11.45
N VAL A 109 -5.19 -2.07 11.44
CA VAL A 109 -6.61 -2.25 11.11
C VAL A 109 -7.32 -2.61 12.41
N ASP A 110 -8.01 -1.65 13.01
CA ASP A 110 -8.63 -1.81 14.32
C ASP A 110 -9.97 -1.06 14.46
N VAL A 111 -10.45 -0.99 15.70
CA VAL A 111 -11.76 -0.38 16.02
C VAL A 111 -11.83 1.12 15.66
N LEU A 112 -10.70 1.82 15.59
CA LEU A 112 -10.61 3.23 15.23
C LEU A 112 -10.95 3.43 13.76
N ASP A 113 -10.49 2.57 12.84
CA ASP A 113 -10.88 2.63 11.42
C ASP A 113 -12.38 2.50 11.25
N LYS A 114 -12.98 1.54 11.98
CA LYS A 114 -14.42 1.35 11.91
C LYS A 114 -15.17 2.54 12.51
N ASN A 115 -14.80 2.97 13.72
CA ASN A 115 -15.62 3.92 14.48
C ASN A 115 -15.39 5.38 14.09
N LEU A 116 -14.16 5.75 13.74
CA LEU A 116 -13.77 7.11 13.41
C LEU A 116 -13.81 7.38 11.90
N VAL A 117 -13.67 6.34 11.06
CA VAL A 117 -13.60 6.51 9.60
C VAL A 117 -14.80 5.90 8.88
N TRP A 118 -15.00 4.58 8.94
CA TRP A 118 -16.06 3.92 8.17
C TRP A 118 -17.47 4.32 8.64
N ARG A 119 -17.76 4.26 9.95
CA ARG A 119 -19.10 4.58 10.51
C ARG A 119 -19.64 5.96 10.11
N PRO A 120 -18.88 7.08 10.24
CA PRO A 120 -19.37 8.39 9.82
C PRO A 120 -19.48 8.55 8.30
N GLN A 121 -18.78 7.72 7.52
CA GLN A 121 -18.77 7.79 6.05
C GLN A 121 -19.73 6.80 5.37
N ASN A 122 -20.21 5.79 6.09
CA ASN A 122 -21.13 4.78 5.58
C ASN A 122 -22.40 5.42 4.98
N GLY A 123 -22.67 5.12 3.70
CA GLY A 123 -23.78 5.66 2.92
C GLY A 123 -23.60 7.10 2.44
N GLN A 124 -22.44 7.73 2.68
CA GLN A 124 -22.12 9.04 2.10
C GLN A 124 -21.72 8.91 0.64
N VAL A 125 -21.87 10.00 -0.12
CA VAL A 125 -21.33 10.08 -1.48
C VAL A 125 -19.81 9.99 -1.41
N TRP A 126 -19.22 9.17 -2.28
CA TRP A 126 -17.77 9.04 -2.35
C TRP A 126 -17.09 10.36 -2.71
N GLY A 127 -15.95 10.60 -2.09
CA GLY A 127 -15.00 11.63 -2.45
C GLY A 127 -13.58 11.15 -2.19
N TYR A 128 -12.59 11.82 -2.76
CA TYR A 128 -11.19 11.43 -2.57
C TYR A 128 -10.73 11.46 -1.09
N GLY A 129 -11.38 12.30 -0.27
CA GLY A 129 -11.16 12.38 1.18
C GLY A 129 -11.99 11.40 2.00
N SER A 130 -12.73 10.49 1.36
CA SER A 130 -13.43 9.39 2.03
C SER A 130 -12.51 8.17 2.07
N TYR A 131 -12.17 7.74 3.28
CA TYR A 131 -11.17 6.71 3.56
C TYR A 131 -11.81 5.37 3.92
N GLY A 132 -13.11 5.34 4.23
CA GLY A 132 -13.88 4.15 4.57
C GLY A 132 -14.25 3.26 3.38
N ASP A 133 -14.01 3.71 2.14
CA ASP A 133 -14.12 2.91 0.92
C ASP A 133 -12.88 1.98 0.79
N PHE A 134 -12.90 0.88 1.54
CA PHE A 134 -11.74 -0.01 1.68
C PHE A 134 -11.50 -0.90 0.48
N ASN A 135 -12.47 -1.05 -0.42
CA ASN A 135 -12.32 -1.82 -1.66
C ASN A 135 -12.11 -0.93 -2.90
N LEU A 136 -12.25 0.40 -2.75
CA LEU A 136 -12.08 1.42 -3.78
C LEU A 136 -13.10 1.31 -4.92
N ASP A 137 -14.31 0.81 -4.65
CA ASP A 137 -15.37 0.65 -5.65
C ASP A 137 -16.26 1.89 -5.82
N GLY A 138 -16.02 2.93 -5.02
CA GLY A 138 -16.79 4.17 -5.04
C GLY A 138 -18.05 4.15 -4.17
N GLY A 139 -18.31 3.04 -3.48
CA GLY A 139 -19.26 2.93 -2.38
C GLY A 139 -18.55 3.03 -1.03
N ILE A 140 -19.31 3.36 0.02
CA ILE A 140 -18.86 3.19 1.40
C ILE A 140 -20.00 2.49 2.12
N ASP A 141 -19.91 1.17 2.24
CA ASP A 141 -21.03 0.35 2.65
C ASP A 141 -20.62 -0.88 3.47
N VAL A 142 -21.58 -1.78 3.67
CA VAL A 142 -21.41 -2.97 4.50
C VAL A 142 -20.39 -3.96 3.93
N LEU A 143 -20.09 -3.91 2.63
CA LEU A 143 -19.07 -4.73 1.98
C LEU A 143 -17.66 -4.32 2.43
N ASP A 144 -17.37 -3.02 2.53
CA ASP A 144 -16.12 -2.52 3.13
C ASP A 144 -15.93 -3.08 4.54
N LEU A 145 -16.99 -3.03 5.34
CA LEU A 145 -16.92 -3.54 6.69
C LEU A 145 -16.72 -5.06 6.73
N ASN A 146 -17.57 -5.82 6.02
CA ASN A 146 -17.65 -7.27 6.19
C ASN A 146 -16.57 -8.04 5.42
N LEU A 147 -16.20 -7.59 4.22
CA LEU A 147 -15.24 -8.26 3.37
C LEU A 147 -13.83 -7.70 3.51
N HIS A 148 -13.69 -6.44 3.93
CA HIS A 148 -12.39 -5.79 4.02
C HIS A 148 -11.92 -5.58 5.46
N TRP A 149 -12.65 -4.82 6.28
CA TRP A 149 -12.21 -4.52 7.64
C TRP A 149 -12.28 -5.73 8.58
N ARG A 150 -13.41 -6.46 8.62
CA ARG A 150 -13.62 -7.57 9.58
C ARG A 150 -12.57 -8.68 9.50
N PRO A 151 -12.18 -9.19 8.32
CA PRO A 151 -11.17 -10.25 8.23
C PRO A 151 -9.77 -9.80 8.68
N ARG A 152 -9.52 -8.49 8.75
CA ARG A 152 -8.22 -7.90 9.05
C ARG A 152 -8.16 -7.14 10.38
N ASN A 153 -9.27 -7.06 11.11
CA ASN A 153 -9.30 -6.44 12.43
C ASN A 153 -8.29 -7.12 13.37
N GLY A 154 -7.37 -6.33 13.91
CA GLY A 154 -6.23 -6.77 14.73
C GLY A 154 -4.93 -6.96 13.97
N SER A 155 -4.91 -6.75 12.65
CA SER A 155 -3.68 -6.73 11.85
C SER A 155 -2.98 -5.36 11.93
N ALA A 156 -1.67 -5.36 11.70
CA ALA A 156 -0.87 -4.16 11.57
C ALA A 156 0.21 -4.36 10.50
N SER A 157 0.70 -3.26 9.95
CA SER A 157 1.83 -3.25 9.05
C SER A 157 3.06 -3.87 9.72
N GLN A 158 3.82 -4.63 8.95
CA GLN A 158 5.11 -5.19 9.37
C GLN A 158 6.29 -4.36 8.87
N VAL A 159 6.02 -3.22 8.23
CA VAL A 159 7.05 -2.26 7.83
C VAL A 159 7.65 -1.65 9.09
N PRO A 160 8.97 -1.77 9.31
CA PRO A 160 9.61 -1.27 10.52
C PRO A 160 9.63 0.26 10.68
#